data_AF-A0A512BD69-F1
#
_entry.id   AF-A0A512BD69-F1
#
_cell.length_a   1.000
_cell.length_b   1.000
_cell.length_c   1.000
_cell.angle_alpha   90.00
_cell.angle_beta   90.00
_cell.angle_gamma   90.00
#
_symmetry.space_group_name_H-M   'P 1'
#
loop_
_entity.id
_entity.type
_entity.pdbx_description
1 polymer ?
#
loop_
_entity_poly.entity_id
_entity_poly.type
_entity_poly.pdbx_seq_one_letter_code
_entity_poly.pdbx_strand_id
1 'polypeptide(L)'
;MVILGIPIHKTVTKFELQKGTKKFHVDVLKLCTYYPKNAAGYETAKQLIRAAGSVGANYRAACRGKSKADFIYKIEVVLEEADKSLYWLEISKEAELLPLSE
;
A
#
# COMPACT_ATOMS: atom_id res chain seq x y z
N MET A 1 37.63 10.27 0.75
CA MET A 1 37.94 10.21 2.20
C MET A 1 36.75 9.57 2.88
N VAL A 2 36.91 8.31 3.30
CA VAL A 2 35.88 7.53 4.02
C VAL A 2 35.84 8.05 5.45
N ILE A 3 34.70 8.55 5.91
CA ILE A 3 34.45 8.82 7.32
C ILE A 3 33.23 7.99 7.70
N LEU A 4 33.47 6.96 8.50
CA LEU A 4 32.49 6.09 9.19
C LEU A 4 31.67 5.16 8.28
N GLY A 5 31.87 3.85 8.43
CA GLY A 5 31.17 2.76 7.74
C GLY A 5 29.69 2.60 8.12
N ILE A 6 28.96 3.70 8.20
CA ILE A 6 27.50 3.74 8.29
C ILE A 6 26.99 3.68 6.85
N PRO A 7 26.18 2.67 6.45
CA PRO A 7 25.59 2.68 5.12
C PRO A 7 24.73 3.95 4.98
N ILE A 8 25.18 4.85 4.11
CA ILE A 8 24.43 6.01 3.66
C ILE A 8 23.06 5.50 3.21
N HIS A 9 21.98 6.02 3.81
CA HIS A 9 20.58 5.64 3.54
C HIS A 9 20.40 5.15 2.11
N LYS A 10 20.15 3.85 1.94
CA LYS A 10 19.93 3.27 0.62
C LYS A 10 18.75 4.01 -0.01
N THR A 11 19.04 4.85 -1.01
CA THR A 11 18.00 5.67 -1.64
C THR A 11 17.11 4.75 -2.45
N VAL A 12 15.83 4.66 -2.08
CA VAL A 12 14.88 3.83 -2.82
C VAL A 12 14.60 4.49 -4.16
N THR A 13 14.88 3.77 -5.24
CA THR A 13 14.66 4.26 -6.59
C THR A 13 13.17 4.28 -6.93
N LYS A 14 12.79 5.10 -7.93
CA LYS A 14 11.45 5.11 -8.53
C LYS A 14 10.99 3.70 -8.91
N PHE A 15 11.86 2.91 -9.52
CA PHE A 15 11.55 1.55 -9.95
C PHE A 15 11.29 0.62 -8.77
N GLU A 16 12.10 0.70 -7.72
CA GLU A 16 11.91 -0.08 -6.49
C GLU A 16 10.57 0.27 -5.81
N LEU A 17 10.18 1.55 -5.74
CA LEU A 17 8.86 1.93 -5.21
C LEU A 17 7.70 1.46 -6.10
N GLN A 18 7.84 1.49 -7.44
CA GLN A 18 6.82 0.94 -8.35
C GLN A 18 6.66 -0.58 -8.17
N LYS A 19 7.77 -1.29 -7.91
CA LYS A 19 7.76 -2.72 -7.62
C LYS A 19 7.15 -3.00 -6.24
N GLY A 20 7.52 -2.21 -5.22
CA GLY A 20 7.04 -2.33 -3.85
C GLY A 20 5.53 -2.12 -3.76
N THR A 21 5.03 -1.01 -4.30
CA THR A 21 3.58 -0.71 -4.30
C THR A 21 2.76 -1.71 -5.12
N LYS A 22 3.31 -2.24 -6.23
CA LYS A 22 2.67 -3.36 -6.97
C LYS A 22 2.62 -4.62 -6.12
N LYS A 23 3.74 -4.98 -5.47
CA LYS A 23 3.82 -6.15 -4.60
C LYS A 23 2.83 -6.04 -3.44
N PHE A 24 2.73 -4.87 -2.82
CA PHE A 24 1.76 -4.59 -1.76
C PHE A 24 0.33 -4.95 -2.19
N HIS A 25 -0.13 -4.47 -3.35
CA HIS A 25 -1.45 -4.82 -3.85
C HIS A 25 -1.64 -6.33 -4.10
N VAL A 26 -0.62 -7.00 -4.64
CA VAL A 26 -0.66 -8.46 -4.86
C VAL A 26 -0.75 -9.22 -3.54
N ASP A 27 -0.02 -8.79 -2.51
CA ASP A 27 -0.04 -9.41 -1.20
C ASP A 27 -1.41 -9.20 -0.52
N VAL A 28 -2.01 -8.02 -0.67
CA VAL A 28 -3.38 -7.73 -0.23
C VAL A 28 -4.41 -8.61 -0.94
N LEU A 29 -4.30 -8.78 -2.26
CA LEU A 29 -5.20 -9.69 -3.00
C LEU A 29 -5.12 -11.12 -2.45
N LYS A 30 -3.92 -11.61 -2.12
CA LYS A 30 -3.72 -12.93 -1.51
C LYS A 30 -4.29 -12.99 -0.10
N LEU A 31 -4.05 -11.98 0.72
CA LEU A 31 -4.61 -11.87 2.07
C LEU A 31 -6.14 -11.94 2.05
N CYS A 32 -6.77 -11.19 1.15
CA CYS A 32 -8.23 -11.14 1.03
C CYS A 32 -8.86 -12.47 0.62
N THR A 33 -8.09 -13.45 0.13
CA THR A 33 -8.62 -14.80 -0.15
C THR A 33 -9.04 -15.53 1.13
N TYR A 34 -8.44 -15.19 2.28
CA TYR A 34 -8.71 -15.80 3.58
C TYR A 34 -9.89 -15.16 4.32
N TYR A 35 -10.47 -14.06 3.82
CA TYR A 35 -11.62 -13.42 4.45
C TYR A 35 -12.85 -14.33 4.42
N PRO A 36 -13.72 -14.26 5.43
CA PRO A 36 -14.92 -15.08 5.51
C PRO A 36 -15.83 -14.84 4.31
N LYS A 37 -16.50 -15.89 3.85
CA LYS A 37 -17.41 -15.85 2.69
C LYS A 37 -18.80 -15.39 3.10
N ASN A 38 -18.85 -14.21 3.73
CA ASN A 38 -20.07 -13.53 4.15
C ASN A 38 -20.03 -12.05 3.73
N ALA A 39 -21.10 -11.31 4.01
CA ALA A 39 -21.22 -9.90 3.61
C ALA A 39 -20.12 -9.01 4.19
N ALA A 40 -19.80 -9.16 5.48
CA ALA A 40 -18.76 -8.38 6.15
C ALA A 40 -17.37 -8.65 5.55
N GLY A 41 -17.02 -9.93 5.36
CA GLY A 41 -15.74 -10.31 4.76
C GLY A 41 -15.61 -9.79 3.32
N TYR A 42 -16.67 -9.89 2.52
CA TYR A 42 -16.67 -9.41 1.14
C TYR A 42 -16.49 -7.88 1.05
N GLU A 43 -17.28 -7.12 1.81
CA GLU A 43 -17.22 -5.66 1.75
C GLU A 43 -15.88 -5.12 2.28
N THR A 44 -15.38 -5.65 3.41
CA THR A 44 -14.08 -5.22 3.95
C THR A 44 -12.93 -5.58 3.01
N ALA A 45 -12.92 -6.82 2.46
CA ALA A 45 -11.91 -7.22 1.48
C ALA A 45 -11.93 -6.32 0.24
N LYS A 46 -13.11 -5.99 -0.28
CA LYS A 46 -13.27 -5.11 -1.44
C LYS A 46 -12.73 -3.71 -1.17
N GLN A 47 -12.98 -3.14 0.01
CA GLN A 47 -12.45 -1.83 0.37
C GLN A 47 -10.92 -1.83 0.48
N LEU A 48 -10.37 -2.84 1.17
CA LEU A 48 -8.92 -3.01 1.32
C LEU A 48 -8.22 -3.21 -0.04
N ILE A 49 -8.77 -4.06 -0.91
CA ILE A 49 -8.23 -4.29 -2.26
C ILE A 49 -8.19 -2.99 -3.06
N ARG A 50 -9.26 -2.19 -3.00
CA ARG A 50 -9.34 -0.91 -3.73
C ARG A 50 -8.31 0.08 -3.21
N ALA A 51 -8.23 0.31 -1.90
CA ALA A 51 -7.26 1.21 -1.30
C ALA A 51 -5.82 0.80 -1.65
N ALA A 52 -5.49 -0.48 -1.48
CA ALA A 52 -4.15 -0.99 -1.80
C ALA A 52 -3.81 -0.87 -3.30
N GLY A 53 -4.81 -1.04 -4.17
CA GLY A 53 -4.65 -0.87 -5.62
C GLY A 53 -4.39 0.58 -5.99
N SER A 54 -5.11 1.50 -5.35
CA SER A 54 -4.94 2.94 -5.52
C SER A 54 -3.53 3.41 -5.13
N VAL A 55 -2.89 2.85 -4.11
CA VAL A 55 -1.49 3.17 -3.74
C VAL A 55 -0.56 3.00 -4.95
N GLY A 56 -0.58 1.81 -5.58
CA GLY A 56 0.27 1.53 -6.74
C GLY A 56 -0.12 2.30 -8.00
N ALA A 57 -1.43 2.47 -8.24
CA ALA A 57 -1.94 3.20 -9.39
C ALA A 57 -1.61 4.70 -9.32
N ASN A 58 -1.86 5.33 -8.17
CA ASN A 58 -1.56 6.75 -7.95
C ASN A 58 -0.05 7.00 -7.91
N TYR A 59 0.77 6.10 -7.36
CA TYR A 59 2.23 6.28 -7.43
C TYR A 59 2.74 6.26 -8.87
N ARG A 60 2.19 5.38 -9.73
CA ARG A 60 2.49 5.38 -11.16
C ARG A 60 2.02 6.66 -11.86
N ALA A 61 0.92 7.26 -11.42
CA ALA A 61 0.44 8.55 -11.92
C ALA A 61 1.32 9.71 -11.46
N ALA A 62 1.76 9.72 -10.19
CA ALA A 62 2.72 10.68 -9.63
C ALA A 62 4.03 10.65 -10.43
N CYS A 63 4.51 9.46 -10.77
CA CYS A 63 5.67 9.24 -11.63
C CYS A 63 5.59 9.84 -13.04
N ARG A 64 4.41 10.28 -13.48
CA ARG A 64 4.12 11.00 -14.74
C ARG A 64 3.62 12.43 -14.48
N GLY A 65 3.96 12.98 -13.30
CA GLY A 65 3.57 14.34 -12.91
C GLY A 65 4.10 15.38 -13.88
N LYS A 66 3.30 16.43 -14.10
CA LYS A 66 3.60 17.52 -15.06
C LYS A 66 4.48 18.62 -14.45
N SER A 67 4.56 18.67 -13.12
CA SER A 67 5.35 19.63 -12.36
C SER A 67 5.71 19.05 -10.99
N LYS A 68 6.59 19.73 -10.25
CA LYS A 68 6.90 19.37 -8.86
C LYS A 68 5.66 19.44 -7.96
N ALA A 69 4.82 20.46 -8.13
CA ALA A 69 3.58 20.61 -7.36
C ALA A 69 2.58 19.48 -7.66
N ASP A 70 2.41 19.12 -8.93
CA ASP A 70 1.55 18.00 -9.34
C ASP A 70 2.09 16.65 -8.83
N PHE A 71 3.42 16.48 -8.80
CA PHE A 71 4.03 15.30 -8.18
C PHE A 71 3.71 15.22 -6.68
N ILE A 72 3.91 16.31 -5.93
CA ILE A 72 3.67 16.35 -4.48
C ILE A 72 2.21 16.03 -4.16
N TYR A 73 1.27 16.70 -4.85
CA TYR A 73 -0.17 16.46 -4.68
C TYR A 73 -0.54 14.98 -4.93
N LYS A 74 -0.02 14.37 -6.00
CA LYS A 74 -0.28 12.95 -6.28
C LYS A 74 0.36 12.02 -5.26
N ILE A 75 1.46 12.41 -4.63
CA ILE A 75 2.05 11.64 -3.51
C ILE A 75 1.18 11.75 -2.26
N GLU A 76 0.58 12.90 -1.97
CA GLU A 76 -0.40 13.03 -0.88
C GLU A 76 -1.58 12.08 -1.08
N VAL A 77 -2.11 11.98 -2.31
CA VAL A 77 -3.14 10.98 -2.64
C VAL A 77 -2.63 9.54 -2.42
N VAL A 78 -1.37 9.23 -2.74
CA VAL A 78 -0.79 7.90 -2.46
C VAL A 78 -0.75 7.63 -0.95
N LEU A 79 -0.41 8.63 -0.15
CA LEU A 79 -0.37 8.52 1.31
C LEU A 79 -1.78 8.30 1.89
N GLU A 80 -2.78 9.04 1.41
CA GLU A 80 -4.18 8.84 1.81
C GLU A 80 -4.67 7.42 1.53
N GLU A 81 -4.31 6.84 0.37
CA GLU A 81 -4.71 5.47 0.02
C GLU A 81 -3.94 4.41 0.82
N ALA A 82 -2.70 4.71 1.22
CA ALA A 82 -1.93 3.86 2.11
C ALA A 82 -2.53 3.86 3.53
N ASP A 83 -2.92 5.03 4.03
CA ASP A 83 -3.59 5.20 5.32
C ASP A 83 -4.95 4.49 5.35
N LYS A 84 -5.77 4.64 4.29
CA LYS A 84 -7.00 3.85 4.12
C LYS A 84 -6.72 2.35 4.14
N SER A 85 -5.63 1.90 3.52
CA SER A 85 -5.27 0.48 3.54
C SER A 85 -4.92 0.01 4.95
N LEU A 86 -4.19 0.81 5.72
CA LEU A 86 -3.89 0.53 7.13
C LEU A 86 -5.18 0.45 7.96
N TYR A 87 -6.06 1.43 7.83
CA TYR A 87 -7.35 1.43 8.52
C TYR A 87 -8.14 0.12 8.27
N TRP A 88 -8.24 -0.33 7.02
CA TRP A 88 -8.95 -1.58 6.73
C TRP A 88 -8.24 -2.83 7.27
N LEU A 89 -6.91 -2.82 7.38
CA LEU A 89 -6.17 -3.89 8.04
C LEU A 89 -6.43 -3.91 9.56
N GLU A 90 -6.49 -2.75 10.20
CA GLU A 90 -6.86 -2.60 11.61
C GLU A 90 -8.28 -3.12 11.87
N ILE A 91 -9.25 -2.68 11.06
CA ILE A 91 -10.63 -3.18 11.09
C ILE A 91 -10.67 -4.70 10.93
N SER A 92 -9.88 -5.24 10.01
CA SER A 92 -9.86 -6.69 9.75
C SER A 92 -9.29 -7.48 10.92
N LYS A 93 -8.34 -6.91 11.65
CA LYS A 93 -7.77 -7.49 12.86
C LYS A 93 -8.76 -7.42 14.02
N GLU A 94 -9.33 -6.25 14.28
CA GLU A 94 -10.25 -6.03 15.41
C GLU A 94 -11.57 -6.79 15.25
N ALA A 95 -12.06 -6.93 14.02
CA ALA A 95 -13.26 -7.71 13.72
C ALA A 95 -12.99 -9.21 13.48
N GLU A 96 -11.76 -9.69 13.75
CA GLU A 96 -11.36 -11.09 13.62
C GLU A 96 -11.70 -11.70 12.24
N LEU A 97 -11.56 -10.92 11.17
CA LEU A 97 -11.91 -11.32 9.79
C LEU A 97 -10.87 -12.21 9.12
N LEU A 98 -9.78 -12.50 9.81
CA LEU A 98 -8.69 -13.35 9.33
C LEU A 98 -8.44 -14.46 10.34
N PRO A 99 -8.09 -15.67 9.89
CA PRO A 99 -7.68 -16.72 10.81
C PRO A 99 -6.48 -16.23 11.62
N LEU A 100 -6.54 -16.39 12.94
CA LEU A 100 -5.40 -16.15 13.81
C LEU A 100 -4.27 -17.06 13.33
N SER A 101 -3.15 -16.49 12.91
CA SER A 101 -1.92 -17.28 12.75
C SER A 101 -1.48 -17.69 14.15
N GLU A 102 -1.44 -19.01 14.40
CA GLU A 102 -0.74 -19.59 15.54
C GLU A 102 0.74 -19.18 15.56
#